data_AF-A0A1I3GVB4-F1
#
_entry.id   AF-A0A1I3GVB4-F1
#
_cell.length_a   1.000
_cell.length_b   1.000
_cell.length_c   1.000
_cell.angle_alpha   90.00
_cell.angle_beta   90.00
_cell.angle_gamma   90.00
#
_symmetry.space_group_name_H-M   'P 1'
#
loop_
_entity.id
_entity.type
_entity.pdbx_description
1 polymer ?
#
loop_
_entity_poly.entity_id
_entity_poly.type
_entity_poly.pdbx_seq_one_letter_code
_entity_poly.pdbx_strand_id
1 'polypeptide(L)'
;MREIDNPVSPCDNPCDVAIPPVYPNQPILIPTAEVARQIPFEIDVRETLRQTFTDPDSDPPLSIQSATASGPKVLGLGHAGIAVINGLTGAVKYAEYGRYDRAGFGEVRFIPEVAGVTVTFTEGGNPNPASMAALGRELVRTNGVGRAVEGVWVKLANGAFDTMVSFVGTRMANVAAGRDAGRADAYDVSANHCVTFALEVARSAGVNTNVSGAPDLDIVIVGGNMSTRLALRTFSPTFEVPARQINVMQERYRDYRLSSAGALIGNEQFPTTLNGL
;
A
#
# COMPACT_ATOMS: atom_id res chain seq x y z
N MET A 1 -2.33 -18.39 14.29
CA MET A 1 -1.14 -17.56 14.57
C MET A 1 -1.61 -16.44 15.50
N ARG A 2 -0.92 -16.15 16.61
CA ARG A 2 -1.34 -15.09 17.55
C ARG A 2 -0.90 -13.75 16.95
N GLU A 3 -1.83 -12.82 16.76
CA GLU A 3 -1.51 -11.48 16.25
C GLU A 3 -0.50 -10.78 17.18
N ILE A 4 0.51 -10.13 16.59
CA ILE A 4 1.60 -9.49 17.33
C ILE A 4 1.29 -8.01 17.54
N ASP A 5 0.71 -7.68 18.69
CA ASP A 5 0.50 -6.31 19.18
C ASP A 5 1.45 -5.95 20.35
N ASN A 6 2.53 -6.73 20.57
CA ASN A 6 3.25 -6.77 21.85
C ASN A 6 4.46 -5.81 21.92
N PRO A 7 4.61 -4.95 22.96
CA PRO A 7 5.70 -3.95 23.04
C PRO A 7 7.12 -4.49 23.30
N VAL A 8 7.33 -5.81 23.47
CA VAL A 8 8.65 -6.39 23.72
C VAL A 8 9.30 -6.78 22.38
N SER A 9 10.57 -6.38 22.17
CA SER A 9 11.36 -6.82 21.00
C SER A 9 11.28 -8.35 20.89
N PRO A 10 10.95 -8.93 19.73
CA PRO A 10 10.80 -10.37 19.55
C PRO A 10 12.15 -11.08 19.40
N CYS A 11 13.25 -10.31 19.36
CA CYS A 11 14.59 -10.80 19.12
C CYS A 11 15.57 -10.04 20.03
N ASP A 12 16.56 -10.78 20.53
CA ASP A 12 17.73 -10.28 21.24
C ASP A 12 18.81 -9.72 20.28
N ASN A 13 18.60 -9.89 18.97
CA ASN A 13 19.46 -9.51 17.85
C ASN A 13 18.67 -8.59 16.89
N PRO A 14 19.29 -8.05 15.81
CA PRO A 14 18.53 -7.51 14.70
C PRO A 14 17.36 -8.43 14.29
N CYS A 15 16.19 -7.83 14.13
CA CYS A 15 14.95 -8.51 13.76
C CYS A 15 14.68 -8.38 12.27
N ASP A 16 13.92 -9.34 11.74
CA ASP A 16 13.26 -9.15 10.46
C ASP A 16 12.32 -7.93 10.54
N VAL A 17 12.09 -7.26 9.41
CA VAL A 17 11.28 -6.04 9.36
C VAL A 17 10.33 -6.10 8.18
N ALA A 18 9.10 -5.65 8.41
CA ALA A 18 8.16 -5.30 7.35
C ALA A 18 7.95 -3.79 7.35
N ILE A 19 8.02 -3.20 6.16
CA ILE A 19 7.67 -1.80 5.91
C ILE A 19 6.69 -1.82 4.73
N PRO A 20 5.39 -1.54 4.94
CA PRO A 20 4.45 -1.34 3.86
C PRO A 20 4.42 0.16 3.45
N PRO A 21 5.29 0.63 2.55
CA PRO A 21 5.24 2.01 2.10
C PRO A 21 4.01 2.28 1.25
N VAL A 22 3.44 3.46 1.44
CA VAL A 22 2.45 4.11 0.60
C VAL A 22 3.07 5.36 -0.01
N TYR A 23 2.73 5.62 -1.27
CA TYR A 23 3.15 6.77 -2.05
C TYR A 23 1.92 7.64 -2.34
N PRO A 24 1.47 8.50 -1.39
CA PRO A 24 0.19 9.21 -1.49
C PRO A 24 0.07 10.00 -2.80
N ASN A 25 1.18 10.61 -3.21
CA ASN A 25 1.24 11.45 -4.39
C ASN A 25 1.57 10.70 -5.67
N GLN A 26 1.52 9.38 -5.72
CA GLN A 26 1.67 8.66 -6.99
C GLN A 26 0.38 8.82 -7.82
N PRO A 27 0.46 9.25 -9.10
CA PRO A 27 -0.73 9.36 -9.94
C PRO A 27 -1.30 7.98 -10.26
N ILE A 28 -2.53 7.71 -9.83
CA ILE A 28 -3.25 6.47 -10.07
C ILE A 28 -4.31 6.69 -11.15
N LEU A 29 -4.25 5.92 -12.24
CA LEU A 29 -5.32 5.91 -13.24
C LEU A 29 -6.56 5.24 -12.63
N ILE A 30 -7.70 5.92 -12.62
CA ILE A 30 -8.99 5.35 -12.25
C ILE A 30 -9.76 5.02 -13.53
N PRO A 31 -9.88 3.73 -13.91
CA PRO A 31 -10.46 3.36 -15.20
C PRO A 31 -11.97 3.60 -15.21
N THR A 32 -12.42 4.59 -16.00
CA THR A 32 -13.85 4.97 -16.11
C THR A 32 -14.74 3.77 -16.45
N ALA A 33 -14.27 2.88 -17.32
CA ALA A 33 -15.03 1.69 -17.72
C ALA A 33 -15.22 0.68 -16.60
N GLU A 34 -14.27 0.56 -15.66
CA GLU A 34 -14.40 -0.34 -14.51
C GLU A 34 -15.40 0.23 -13.51
N VAL A 35 -15.27 1.52 -13.17
CA VAL A 35 -16.22 2.20 -12.28
C VAL A 35 -17.64 2.12 -12.85
N ALA A 36 -17.80 2.32 -14.15
CA ALA A 36 -19.10 2.19 -14.82
C ALA A 36 -19.71 0.79 -14.68
N ARG A 37 -18.89 -0.27 -14.71
CA ARG A 37 -19.38 -1.66 -14.55
C ARG A 37 -19.86 -1.97 -13.14
N GLN A 38 -19.28 -1.32 -12.14
CA GLN A 38 -19.62 -1.55 -10.72
C GLN A 38 -20.89 -0.82 -10.30
N ILE A 39 -21.36 0.14 -11.09
CA ILE A 39 -22.53 0.96 -10.76
C ILE A 39 -23.74 0.41 -11.54
N PRO A 40 -24.75 -0.17 -10.85
CA PRO A 40 -25.83 -0.92 -11.50
C PRO A 40 -26.91 -0.04 -12.14
N PHE A 41 -26.65 1.26 -12.30
CA PHE A 41 -27.60 2.24 -12.81
C PHE A 41 -26.90 3.33 -13.63
N GLU A 42 -27.68 4.02 -14.46
CA GLU A 42 -27.17 5.07 -15.34
C GLU A 42 -26.75 6.32 -14.54
N ILE A 43 -25.52 6.78 -14.76
CA ILE A 43 -24.93 7.99 -14.21
C ILE A 43 -24.00 8.64 -15.23
N ASP A 44 -23.64 9.91 -15.00
CA ASP A 44 -22.49 10.49 -15.66
C ASP A 44 -21.22 10.08 -14.90
N VAL A 45 -20.62 8.96 -15.30
CA VAL A 45 -19.43 8.41 -14.64
C VAL A 45 -18.25 9.40 -14.69
N ARG A 46 -18.11 10.17 -15.78
CA ARG A 46 -16.99 11.11 -15.91
C ARG A 46 -17.14 12.27 -14.94
N GLU A 47 -18.32 12.86 -14.88
CA GLU A 47 -18.61 13.96 -13.96
C GLU A 47 -18.61 13.49 -12.51
N THR A 48 -19.11 12.29 -12.23
CA THR A 48 -19.03 11.61 -10.93
C THR A 48 -17.57 11.51 -10.44
N LEU A 49 -16.68 10.95 -11.28
CA LEU A 49 -15.26 10.85 -10.94
C LEU A 49 -14.60 12.21 -10.81
N ARG A 50 -14.99 13.18 -11.65
CA ARG A 50 -14.48 14.55 -11.56
C ARG A 50 -14.81 15.18 -10.22
N GLN A 51 -16.08 15.19 -9.81
CA GLN A 51 -16.52 15.76 -8.54
C GLN A 51 -15.87 15.05 -7.35
N THR A 52 -15.87 13.71 -7.35
CA THR A 52 -15.26 12.90 -6.29
C THR A 52 -13.78 13.25 -6.06
N PHE A 53 -12.99 13.39 -7.13
CA PHE A 53 -11.54 13.63 -7.02
C PHE A 53 -11.13 15.10 -7.07
N THR A 54 -12.10 16.02 -7.08
CA THR A 54 -11.86 17.46 -6.92
C THR A 54 -12.58 18.03 -5.70
N ASP A 55 -13.10 17.17 -4.83
CA ASP A 55 -13.71 17.57 -3.57
C ASP A 55 -12.64 18.27 -2.69
N PRO A 56 -12.81 19.56 -2.37
CA PRO A 56 -11.86 20.29 -1.54
C PRO A 56 -11.79 19.78 -0.10
N ASP A 57 -12.82 19.06 0.37
CA ASP A 57 -12.92 18.56 1.74
C ASP A 57 -12.37 17.12 1.88
N SER A 58 -11.85 16.52 0.81
CA SER A 58 -11.22 15.21 0.89
C SER A 58 -9.93 15.25 1.70
N ASP A 59 -9.79 14.30 2.63
CA ASP A 59 -8.56 14.04 3.39
C ASP A 59 -8.07 12.60 3.14
N PRO A 60 -6.87 12.35 2.60
CA PRO A 60 -5.93 13.35 2.11
C PRO A 60 -6.51 14.12 0.91
N PRO A 61 -5.98 15.33 0.63
CA PRO A 61 -6.37 16.09 -0.54
C PRO A 61 -6.18 15.30 -1.83
N LEU A 62 -7.25 15.20 -2.62
CA LEU A 62 -7.23 14.53 -3.92
C LEU A 62 -7.15 15.56 -5.03
N SER A 63 -6.48 15.20 -6.12
CA SER A 63 -6.50 16.04 -7.33
C SER A 63 -6.28 15.23 -8.60
N ILE A 64 -6.94 15.67 -9.67
CA ILE A 64 -6.75 15.09 -11.00
C ILE A 64 -5.52 15.73 -11.64
N GLN A 65 -4.44 14.95 -11.80
CA GLN A 65 -3.24 15.39 -12.51
C GLN A 65 -3.49 15.52 -14.01
N SER A 66 -4.22 14.57 -14.59
CA SER A 66 -4.60 14.58 -16.01
C SER A 66 -5.82 13.68 -16.22
N ALA A 67 -6.57 13.90 -17.29
CA ALA A 67 -7.69 13.03 -17.65
C ALA A 67 -7.60 12.64 -19.13
N THR A 68 -7.85 11.37 -19.42
CA THR A 68 -7.92 10.84 -20.79
C THR A 68 -9.25 10.12 -21.00
N ALA A 69 -9.47 9.58 -22.20
CA ALA A 69 -10.65 8.75 -22.46
C ALA A 69 -10.73 7.50 -21.56
N SER A 70 -9.59 6.98 -21.09
CA SER A 70 -9.55 5.80 -20.21
C SER A 70 -9.85 6.14 -18.74
N GLY A 71 -9.71 7.41 -18.35
CA GLY A 71 -10.06 7.91 -17.01
C GLY A 71 -9.09 8.95 -16.45
N PRO A 72 -9.38 9.51 -15.26
CA PRO A 72 -8.49 10.45 -14.60
C PRO A 72 -7.28 9.75 -13.96
N LYS A 73 -6.13 10.41 -13.99
CA LYS A 73 -4.98 10.10 -13.13
C LYS A 73 -5.07 10.98 -11.88
N VAL A 74 -5.25 10.35 -10.73
CA VAL A 74 -5.56 11.00 -9.46
C VAL A 74 -4.35 10.91 -8.52
N LEU A 75 -4.01 12.04 -7.90
CA LEU A 75 -3.04 12.15 -6.81
C LEU A 75 -3.79 12.08 -5.47
N GLY A 76 -3.10 11.64 -4.41
CA GLY A 76 -3.63 11.60 -3.05
C GLY A 76 -4.23 10.26 -2.65
N LEU A 77 -4.61 9.41 -3.61
CA LEU A 77 -5.12 8.06 -3.30
C LEU A 77 -4.03 7.16 -2.68
N GLY A 78 -2.84 7.21 -3.27
CA GLY A 78 -1.71 6.37 -2.89
C GLY A 78 -1.54 5.12 -3.76
N HIS A 79 -0.29 4.72 -3.95
CA HIS A 79 0.11 3.37 -4.34
C HIS A 79 0.82 2.73 -3.16
N ALA A 80 0.87 1.40 -3.09
CA ALA A 80 1.56 0.73 -2.01
C ALA A 80 2.42 -0.45 -2.49
N GLY A 81 3.41 -0.78 -1.68
CA GLY A 81 4.17 -2.02 -1.79
C GLY A 81 4.57 -2.50 -0.41
N ILE A 82 5.49 -3.46 -0.36
CA ILE A 82 6.08 -3.91 0.90
C ILE A 82 7.57 -4.18 0.74
N ALA A 83 8.37 -3.50 1.57
CA ALA A 83 9.78 -3.80 1.77
C ALA A 83 9.91 -4.74 2.97
N VAL A 84 10.65 -5.82 2.78
CA VAL A 84 10.98 -6.79 3.83
C VAL A 84 12.49 -6.85 3.98
N ILE A 85 12.94 -6.79 5.23
CA ILE A 85 14.37 -6.77 5.58
C ILE A 85 14.64 -8.02 6.42
N ASN A 86 15.67 -8.77 6.06
CA ASN A 86 16.16 -9.88 6.85
C ASN A 86 17.05 -9.33 7.98
N GLY A 87 16.70 -9.57 9.23
CA GLY A 87 17.42 -9.05 10.40
C GLY A 87 18.85 -9.56 10.48
N LEU A 88 19.09 -10.81 10.13
CA LEU A 88 20.39 -11.46 10.29
C LEU A 88 21.39 -11.09 9.19
N THR A 89 20.91 -10.90 7.96
CA THR A 89 21.76 -10.69 6.78
C THR A 89 21.70 -9.26 6.23
N GLY A 90 20.68 -8.49 6.61
CA GLY A 90 20.40 -7.17 6.03
C GLY A 90 19.79 -7.22 4.63
N ALA A 91 19.55 -8.40 4.07
CA ALA A 91 18.99 -8.54 2.73
C ALA A 91 17.62 -7.88 2.63
N VAL A 92 17.38 -7.13 1.56
CA VAL A 92 16.11 -6.45 1.31
C VAL A 92 15.41 -7.06 0.11
N LYS A 93 14.09 -7.22 0.20
CA LYS A 93 13.22 -7.43 -0.96
C LYS A 93 12.12 -6.38 -0.93
N TYR A 94 11.73 -5.90 -2.11
CA TYR A 94 10.59 -5.01 -2.27
C TYR A 94 9.65 -5.59 -3.32
N ALA A 95 8.38 -5.71 -2.96
CA ALA A 95 7.35 -6.26 -3.82
C ALA A 95 6.16 -5.32 -3.92
N GLU A 96 5.51 -5.35 -5.08
CA GLU A 96 4.32 -4.55 -5.36
C GLU A 96 3.27 -5.40 -6.08
N TYR A 97 2.01 -5.03 -5.90
CA TYR A 97 0.89 -5.53 -6.70
C TYR A 97 0.17 -4.35 -7.34
N GLY A 98 -0.17 -4.48 -8.62
CA GLY A 98 -0.86 -3.42 -9.34
C GLY A 98 -1.18 -3.81 -10.77
N ARG A 99 -1.83 -2.91 -11.50
CA ARG A 99 -2.16 -3.08 -12.92
C ARG A 99 -0.96 -2.78 -13.81
N TYR A 100 0.08 -3.61 -13.70
CA TYR A 100 1.25 -3.56 -14.58
C TYR A 100 1.04 -4.39 -15.85
N ASP A 101 0.09 -5.32 -15.82
CA ASP A 101 -0.31 -6.16 -16.93
C ASP A 101 -1.25 -5.44 -17.90
N ARG A 102 -1.17 -5.80 -19.19
CA ARG A 102 -2.09 -5.27 -20.20
C ARG A 102 -3.52 -5.81 -20.05
N ALA A 103 -3.69 -6.93 -19.36
CA ALA A 103 -4.99 -7.58 -19.19
C ALA A 103 -5.81 -6.98 -18.03
N GLY A 104 -5.20 -6.18 -17.16
CA GLY A 104 -5.87 -5.54 -16.03
C GLY A 104 -6.28 -6.50 -14.91
N PHE A 105 -5.77 -7.74 -14.92
CA PHE A 105 -5.95 -8.72 -13.85
C PHE A 105 -5.06 -8.40 -12.64
N GLY A 106 -4.04 -7.58 -12.84
CA GLY A 106 -3.01 -7.26 -11.87
C GLY A 106 -1.79 -8.16 -12.03
N GLU A 107 -0.66 -7.67 -11.54
CA GLU A 107 0.63 -8.35 -11.57
C GLU A 107 1.34 -8.11 -10.24
N VAL A 108 1.87 -9.19 -9.65
CA VAL A 108 2.79 -9.11 -8.51
C VAL A 108 4.20 -9.16 -9.05
N ARG A 109 5.06 -8.26 -8.58
CA ARG A 109 6.47 -8.22 -9.00
C ARG A 109 7.38 -7.89 -7.83
N PHE A 110 8.59 -8.44 -7.87
CA PHE A 110 9.70 -7.90 -7.09
C PHE A 110 10.36 -6.76 -7.88
N ILE A 111 10.79 -5.72 -7.17
CA ILE A 111 11.55 -4.63 -7.77
C ILE A 111 13.05 -4.91 -7.59
N PRO A 112 13.76 -5.30 -8.67
CA PRO A 112 15.12 -5.81 -8.56
C PRO A 112 16.11 -4.77 -8.05
N GLU A 113 15.87 -3.49 -8.31
CA GLU A 113 16.80 -2.44 -7.90
C GLU A 113 16.87 -2.23 -6.39
N VAL A 114 15.76 -2.48 -5.68
CA VAL A 114 15.77 -2.42 -4.20
C VAL A 114 16.51 -3.62 -3.60
N ALA A 115 16.53 -4.76 -4.30
CA ALA A 115 17.19 -5.98 -3.82
C ALA A 115 18.73 -5.87 -3.76
N GLY A 116 19.32 -4.83 -4.38
CA GLY A 116 20.74 -4.52 -4.25
C GLY A 116 21.11 -3.80 -2.95
N VAL A 117 20.13 -3.33 -2.18
CA VAL A 117 20.36 -2.67 -0.89
C VAL A 117 20.58 -3.70 0.20
N THR A 118 21.58 -3.47 1.06
CA THR A 118 21.79 -4.23 2.30
C THR A 118 21.66 -3.28 3.48
N VAL A 119 20.72 -3.57 4.38
CA VAL A 119 20.53 -2.84 5.63
C VAL A 119 21.46 -3.40 6.69
N THR A 120 22.42 -2.60 7.12
CA THR A 120 23.27 -2.92 8.27
C THR A 120 22.59 -2.52 9.56
N PHE A 121 22.95 -3.19 10.67
CA PHE A 121 22.40 -2.92 12.00
C PHE A 121 23.52 -2.49 12.96
N THR A 122 23.16 -1.70 13.97
CA THR A 122 24.01 -1.36 15.09
C THR A 122 24.11 -2.54 16.06
N GLU A 123 25.05 -2.47 17.00
CA GLU A 123 25.22 -3.48 18.06
C GLU A 123 23.93 -3.70 18.89
N GLY A 124 23.08 -2.68 19.00
CA GLY A 124 21.78 -2.76 19.67
C GLY A 124 20.63 -3.28 18.80
N GLY A 125 20.91 -3.84 17.61
CA GLY A 125 19.89 -4.44 16.75
C GLY A 125 19.04 -3.45 15.93
N ASN A 126 19.33 -2.16 16.01
CA ASN A 126 18.64 -1.12 15.26
C ASN A 126 19.29 -0.91 13.89
N PRO A 127 18.53 -0.56 12.85
CA PRO A 127 19.11 -0.36 11.53
C PRO A 127 20.02 0.88 11.52
N ASN A 128 21.11 0.82 10.76
CA ASN A 128 22.04 1.92 10.59
C ASN A 128 21.38 3.03 9.74
N PRO A 129 21.43 4.31 10.17
CA PRO A 129 20.79 5.40 9.42
C PRO A 129 21.26 5.54 7.97
N ALA A 130 22.54 5.28 7.68
CA ALA A 130 23.08 5.41 6.33
C ALA A 130 22.56 4.32 5.38
N SER A 131 22.45 3.07 5.86
CA SER A 131 21.89 1.98 5.06
C SER A 131 20.37 2.14 4.88
N MET A 132 19.67 2.65 5.90
CA MET A 132 18.26 3.02 5.79
C MET A 132 18.02 4.16 4.81
N ALA A 133 18.88 5.18 4.79
CA ALA A 133 18.80 6.25 3.80
C ALA A 133 19.05 5.72 2.38
N ALA A 134 19.90 4.70 2.21
CA ALA A 134 20.07 4.03 0.92
C ALA A 134 18.79 3.28 0.49
N LEU A 135 18.17 2.54 1.41
CA LEU A 135 16.87 1.91 1.17
C LEU A 135 15.80 2.94 0.81
N GLY A 136 15.70 4.03 1.58
CA GLY A 136 14.71 5.07 1.37
C GLY A 136 14.84 5.75 -0.01
N ARG A 137 16.07 6.00 -0.48
CA ARG A 137 16.31 6.52 -1.83
C ARG A 137 15.80 5.58 -2.92
N GLU A 138 16.08 4.28 -2.80
CA GLU A 138 15.60 3.32 -3.79
C GLU A 138 14.07 3.21 -3.76
N LEU A 139 13.46 3.16 -2.57
CA LEU A 139 12.00 3.13 -2.42
C LEU A 139 11.34 4.35 -3.07
N VAL A 140 11.86 5.57 -2.87
CA VAL A 140 11.34 6.77 -3.55
C VAL A 140 11.48 6.65 -5.07
N ARG A 141 12.61 6.13 -5.55
CA ARG A 141 12.88 6.01 -7.00
C ARG A 141 11.92 5.05 -7.69
N THR A 142 11.52 3.96 -7.04
CA THR A 142 10.63 2.93 -7.62
C THR A 142 9.28 3.47 -8.11
N ASN A 143 8.78 4.54 -7.49
CA ASN A 143 7.43 5.08 -7.74
C ASN A 143 7.42 6.53 -8.24
N GLY A 144 8.57 6.96 -8.77
CA GLY A 144 8.77 8.28 -9.35
C GLY A 144 9.55 9.20 -8.42
N VAL A 145 10.65 9.74 -8.95
CA VAL A 145 11.56 10.63 -8.24
C VAL A 145 10.80 11.80 -7.59
N GLY A 146 11.14 12.12 -6.35
CA GLY A 146 10.70 13.34 -5.70
C GLY A 146 9.37 13.22 -4.93
N ARG A 147 8.86 12.02 -4.69
CA ARG A 147 7.62 11.81 -3.92
C ARG A 147 7.93 11.38 -2.48
N ALA A 148 7.21 11.98 -1.54
CA ALA A 148 7.25 11.53 -0.15
C ALA A 148 6.62 10.13 -0.02
N VAL A 149 7.06 9.40 1.00
CA VAL A 149 6.58 8.06 1.32
C VAL A 149 6.07 8.06 2.75
N GLU A 150 4.94 7.40 2.96
CA GLU A 150 4.36 7.15 4.27
C GLU A 150 4.33 5.64 4.50
N GLY A 151 4.38 5.21 5.75
CA GLY A 151 4.55 3.80 6.06
C GLY A 151 4.61 3.57 7.55
N VAL A 152 4.81 2.32 7.90
CA VAL A 152 5.11 1.91 9.27
C VAL A 152 6.33 1.00 9.29
N TRP A 153 7.06 1.03 10.40
CA TRP A 153 8.18 0.15 10.67
C TRP A 153 7.72 -0.94 11.65
N VAL A 154 7.69 -2.19 11.19
CA VAL A 154 7.25 -3.32 12.02
C VAL A 154 8.39 -4.32 12.20
N LYS A 155 8.87 -4.44 13.45
CA LYS A 155 9.85 -5.48 13.82
C LYS A 155 9.16 -6.84 13.95
N LEU A 156 9.82 -7.90 13.53
CA LEU A 156 9.29 -9.26 13.47
C LEU A 156 10.33 -10.29 13.92
N ALA A 157 9.88 -11.44 14.42
CA ALA A 157 10.78 -12.53 14.75
C ALA A 157 11.53 -13.03 13.50
N ASN A 158 12.78 -13.45 13.68
CA ASN A 158 13.59 -13.98 12.58
C ASN A 158 12.94 -15.23 11.96
N GLY A 159 12.90 -15.28 10.62
CA GLY A 159 12.14 -16.24 9.81
C GLY A 159 10.88 -15.64 9.18
N ALA A 160 10.46 -14.45 9.63
CA ALA A 160 9.40 -13.69 9.00
C ALA A 160 9.76 -13.24 7.59
N PHE A 161 11.03 -12.92 7.33
CA PHE A 161 11.52 -12.55 5.99
C PHE A 161 11.21 -13.63 4.96
N ASP A 162 11.60 -14.88 5.23
CA ASP A 162 11.36 -16.00 4.31
C ASP A 162 9.86 -16.30 4.16
N THR A 163 9.09 -16.17 5.25
CA THR A 163 7.64 -16.31 5.24
C THR A 163 6.99 -15.32 4.28
N MET A 164 7.34 -14.03 4.40
CA MET A 164 6.80 -12.97 3.54
C MET A 164 7.25 -13.13 2.08
N VAL A 165 8.53 -13.44 1.84
CA VAL A 165 9.05 -13.66 0.48
C VAL A 165 8.37 -14.86 -0.19
N SER A 166 8.14 -15.95 0.56
CA SER A 166 7.41 -17.13 0.08
C SER A 166 5.94 -16.82 -0.25
N PHE A 167 5.29 -16.02 0.59
CA PHE A 167 3.93 -15.54 0.32
C PHE A 167 3.86 -14.76 -0.99
N VAL A 168 4.78 -13.81 -1.20
CA VAL A 168 4.86 -13.04 -2.46
C VAL A 168 5.06 -13.97 -3.66
N GLY A 169 5.97 -14.95 -3.57
CA GLY A 169 6.18 -15.94 -4.63
C GLY A 169 4.93 -16.76 -4.95
N THR A 170 4.19 -17.17 -3.93
CA THR A 170 2.92 -17.90 -4.09
C THR A 170 1.85 -17.03 -4.74
N ARG A 171 1.68 -15.79 -4.28
CA ARG A 171 0.72 -14.83 -4.87
C ARG A 171 1.06 -14.56 -6.33
N MET A 172 2.34 -14.38 -6.65
CA MET A 172 2.82 -14.19 -8.02
C MET A 172 2.50 -15.39 -8.92
N ALA A 173 2.73 -16.62 -8.45
CA ALA A 173 2.40 -17.84 -9.20
C ALA A 173 0.89 -17.98 -9.42
N ASN A 174 0.07 -17.65 -8.42
CA ASN A 174 -1.38 -17.69 -8.50
C ASN A 174 -1.94 -16.67 -9.50
N VAL A 175 -1.41 -15.43 -9.48
CA VAL A 175 -1.77 -14.39 -10.43
C VAL A 175 -1.34 -14.75 -11.85
N ALA A 176 -0.13 -15.29 -12.03
CA ALA A 176 0.39 -15.72 -13.33
C ALA A 176 -0.39 -16.91 -13.94
N ALA A 177 -0.99 -17.76 -13.11
CA ALA A 177 -1.89 -18.83 -13.58
C ALA A 177 -3.18 -18.29 -14.22
N GLY A 178 -3.51 -17.01 -13.97
CA GLY A 178 -4.62 -16.30 -14.57
C GLY A 178 -5.99 -16.67 -14.01
N ARG A 179 -7.01 -15.97 -14.51
CA ARG A 179 -8.40 -16.06 -14.05
C ARG A 179 -8.97 -17.48 -14.15
N ASP A 180 -8.69 -18.18 -15.24
CA ASP A 180 -9.29 -19.49 -15.55
C ASP A 180 -8.83 -20.59 -14.58
N ALA A 181 -7.68 -20.41 -13.92
CA ALA A 181 -7.18 -21.33 -12.92
C ALA A 181 -7.93 -21.20 -11.57
N GLY A 182 -8.66 -20.10 -11.34
CA GLY A 182 -9.40 -19.84 -10.08
C GLY A 182 -8.51 -19.75 -8.84
N ARG A 183 -7.23 -19.35 -8.99
CA ARG A 183 -6.24 -19.32 -7.91
C ARG A 183 -5.97 -17.92 -7.33
N ALA A 184 -6.44 -16.89 -8.01
CA ALA A 184 -6.33 -15.50 -7.59
C ALA A 184 -7.56 -14.72 -8.07
N ASP A 185 -7.95 -13.73 -7.29
CA ASP A 185 -8.93 -12.73 -7.71
C ASP A 185 -8.27 -11.71 -8.65
N ALA A 186 -9.08 -11.15 -9.55
CA ALA A 186 -8.65 -10.05 -10.39
C ALA A 186 -8.39 -8.80 -9.55
N TYR A 187 -7.52 -7.93 -10.05
CA TYR A 187 -7.32 -6.61 -9.46
C TYR A 187 -8.66 -5.88 -9.35
N ASP A 188 -8.95 -5.40 -8.15
CA ASP A 188 -10.12 -4.61 -7.84
C ASP A 188 -9.69 -3.43 -6.97
N VAL A 189 -10.03 -2.21 -7.41
CA VAL A 189 -9.71 -0.95 -6.73
C VAL A 189 -10.32 -0.83 -5.33
N SER A 190 -11.32 -1.64 -4.99
CA SER A 190 -12.03 -1.62 -3.71
C SER A 190 -11.71 -2.81 -2.79
N ALA A 191 -11.19 -3.92 -3.32
CA ALA A 191 -11.03 -5.15 -2.53
C ALA A 191 -9.72 -5.91 -2.77
N ASN A 192 -9.07 -5.74 -3.92
CA ASN A 192 -7.85 -6.47 -4.27
C ASN A 192 -6.89 -5.57 -5.05
N HIS A 193 -6.11 -4.77 -4.32
CA HIS A 193 -5.22 -3.77 -4.88
C HIS A 193 -3.89 -3.71 -4.09
N CYS A 194 -3.08 -2.70 -4.39
CA CYS A 194 -1.69 -2.62 -3.95
C CYS A 194 -1.49 -2.69 -2.43
N VAL A 195 -2.32 -1.99 -1.65
CA VAL A 195 -2.21 -1.97 -0.19
C VAL A 195 -2.82 -3.21 0.46
N THR A 196 -3.92 -3.78 -0.06
CA THR A 196 -4.43 -5.04 0.47
C THR A 196 -3.38 -6.14 0.33
N PHE A 197 -2.68 -6.19 -0.82
CA PHE A 197 -1.52 -7.06 -1.01
C PHE A 197 -0.41 -6.81 0.02
N ALA A 198 0.02 -5.56 0.22
CA ALA A 198 1.07 -5.24 1.19
C ALA A 198 0.69 -5.68 2.61
N LEU A 199 -0.58 -5.45 3.00
CA LEU A 199 -1.12 -5.85 4.30
C LEU A 199 -1.26 -7.37 4.44
N GLU A 200 -1.58 -8.10 3.37
CA GLU A 200 -1.61 -9.57 3.36
C GLU A 200 -0.22 -10.17 3.54
N VAL A 201 0.80 -9.62 2.86
CA VAL A 201 2.19 -10.06 3.02
C VAL A 201 2.63 -9.85 4.47
N ALA A 202 2.41 -8.67 5.04
CA ALA A 202 2.72 -8.42 6.45
C ALA A 202 1.94 -9.35 7.40
N ARG A 203 0.65 -9.59 7.13
CA ARG A 203 -0.20 -10.50 7.92
C ARG A 203 0.29 -11.94 7.88
N SER A 204 0.88 -12.38 6.76
CA SER A 204 1.46 -13.73 6.64
C SER A 204 2.55 -14.01 7.70
N ALA A 205 3.20 -12.95 8.20
CA ALA A 205 4.19 -13.01 9.27
C ALA A 205 3.64 -12.62 10.66
N GLY A 206 2.31 -12.51 10.82
CA GLY A 206 1.65 -12.26 12.09
C GLY A 206 1.43 -10.79 12.46
N VAL A 207 1.68 -9.85 11.55
CA VAL A 207 1.35 -8.42 11.75
C VAL A 207 -0.17 -8.24 11.82
N ASN A 208 -0.65 -7.53 12.84
CA ASN A 208 -2.03 -7.06 12.89
C ASN A 208 -2.22 -5.94 11.87
N THR A 209 -2.86 -6.27 10.76
CA THR A 209 -3.14 -5.34 9.66
C THR A 209 -4.63 -4.99 9.56
N ASN A 210 -5.33 -4.97 10.69
CA ASN A 210 -6.72 -4.54 10.73
C ASN A 210 -6.80 -3.01 10.52
N VAL A 211 -7.22 -2.60 9.33
CA VAL A 211 -7.39 -1.19 8.96
C VAL A 211 -8.85 -0.77 8.87
N SER A 212 -9.78 -1.49 9.51
CA SER A 212 -11.23 -1.22 9.41
C SER A 212 -11.67 0.15 9.95
N GLY A 213 -10.78 0.87 10.64
CA GLY A 213 -11.02 2.26 11.06
C GLY A 213 -10.70 3.30 9.98
N ALA A 214 -10.14 2.89 8.84
CA ALA A 214 -9.79 3.81 7.77
C ALA A 214 -11.08 4.22 7.04
N PRO A 215 -11.40 5.51 6.94
CA PRO A 215 -12.62 5.93 6.28
C PRO A 215 -12.50 5.72 4.77
N ASP A 216 -13.53 5.13 4.19
CA ASP A 216 -13.70 5.00 2.76
C ASP A 216 -13.91 6.37 2.09
N LEU A 217 -13.54 6.48 0.81
CA LEU A 217 -13.88 7.64 -0.01
C LEU A 217 -15.24 7.41 -0.66
N ASP A 218 -16.23 8.20 -0.23
CA ASP A 218 -17.54 8.21 -0.86
C ASP A 218 -17.46 8.75 -2.29
N ILE A 219 -18.11 8.06 -3.23
CA ILE A 219 -18.21 8.53 -4.60
C ILE A 219 -19.38 9.53 -4.72
N VAL A 220 -19.08 10.71 -5.23
CA VAL A 220 -20.07 11.77 -5.50
C VAL A 220 -20.81 11.44 -6.80
N ILE A 221 -22.01 10.86 -6.67
CA ILE A 221 -22.81 10.43 -7.81
C ILE A 221 -23.49 11.62 -8.50
N VAL A 222 -23.20 11.80 -9.79
CA VAL A 222 -23.79 12.85 -10.63
C VAL A 222 -24.63 12.26 -11.75
N GLY A 223 -25.82 12.85 -11.94
CA GLY A 223 -26.80 12.41 -12.92
C GLY A 223 -27.73 11.32 -12.37
N GLY A 224 -28.27 10.52 -13.28
CA GLY A 224 -29.21 9.46 -12.95
C GLY A 224 -30.66 9.90 -12.83
N ASN A 225 -31.55 8.92 -12.93
CA ASN A 225 -33.00 9.12 -12.94
C ASN A 225 -33.59 8.87 -11.53
N MET A 226 -34.92 8.80 -11.43
CA MET A 226 -35.60 8.50 -10.15
C MET A 226 -35.18 7.14 -9.55
N SER A 227 -34.92 6.13 -10.39
CA SER A 227 -34.43 4.82 -9.91
C SER A 227 -33.01 4.89 -9.37
N THR A 228 -32.13 5.74 -9.93
CA THR A 228 -30.80 6.02 -9.37
C THR A 228 -30.91 6.54 -7.95
N ARG A 229 -31.77 7.53 -7.70
CA ARG A 229 -31.96 8.11 -6.35
C ARG A 229 -32.51 7.12 -5.34
N LEU A 230 -33.33 6.17 -5.80
CA LEU A 230 -33.84 5.09 -4.94
C LEU A 230 -32.74 4.07 -4.64
N ALA A 231 -31.95 3.69 -5.64
CA ALA A 231 -30.82 2.76 -5.50
C ALA A 231 -29.73 3.30 -4.56
N LEU A 232 -29.45 4.61 -4.58
CA LEU A 232 -28.48 5.26 -3.68
C LEU A 232 -28.85 5.15 -2.19
N ARG A 233 -30.11 4.84 -1.85
CA ARG A 233 -30.49 4.56 -0.45
C ARG A 233 -29.99 3.21 0.05
N THR A 234 -29.66 2.31 -0.87
CA THR A 234 -29.27 0.92 -0.60
C THR A 234 -27.86 0.58 -1.12
N PHE A 235 -27.25 1.49 -1.88
CA PHE A 235 -25.96 1.31 -2.53
C PHE A 235 -25.19 2.63 -2.54
N SER A 236 -24.10 2.69 -1.77
CA SER A 236 -23.13 3.80 -1.81
C SER A 236 -21.80 3.22 -2.25
N PRO A 237 -21.36 3.47 -3.50
CA PRO A 237 -20.09 2.96 -3.94
C PRO A 237 -18.96 3.77 -3.27
N THR A 238 -17.97 3.07 -2.77
CA THR A 238 -16.82 3.65 -2.08
C THR A 238 -15.50 3.21 -2.70
N PHE A 239 -14.43 3.96 -2.42
CA PHE A 239 -13.05 3.55 -2.69
C PHE A 239 -12.26 3.41 -1.40
N GLU A 240 -11.50 2.33 -1.29
CA GLU A 240 -10.43 2.25 -0.30
C GLU A 240 -9.31 3.23 -0.69
N VAL A 241 -8.79 3.96 0.29
CA VAL A 241 -7.70 4.91 0.09
C VAL A 241 -6.46 4.40 0.83
N PRO A 242 -5.44 3.88 0.11
CA PRO A 242 -4.20 3.40 0.72
C PRO A 242 -3.57 4.34 1.74
N ALA A 243 -3.57 5.65 1.48
CA ALA A 243 -3.06 6.66 2.42
C ALA A 243 -3.83 6.69 3.75
N ARG A 244 -5.15 6.49 3.75
CA ARG A 244 -5.94 6.43 4.99
C ARG A 244 -5.70 5.13 5.76
N GLN A 245 -5.53 4.02 5.05
CA GLN A 245 -5.25 2.72 5.67
C GLN A 245 -3.88 2.69 6.36
N ILE A 246 -2.86 3.31 5.78
CA ILE A 246 -1.55 3.38 6.43
C ILE A 246 -1.57 4.31 7.65
N ASN A 247 -2.40 5.35 7.65
CA ASN A 247 -2.57 6.20 8.84
C ASN A 247 -3.14 5.41 10.03
N VAL A 248 -4.08 4.50 9.80
CA VAL A 248 -4.57 3.59 10.86
C VAL A 248 -3.47 2.66 11.37
N MET A 249 -2.58 2.19 10.48
CA MET A 249 -1.41 1.42 10.91
C MET A 249 -0.46 2.26 11.77
N GLN A 250 -0.27 3.54 11.45
CA GLN A 250 0.58 4.48 12.21
C GLN A 250 0.07 4.72 13.64
N GLU A 251 -1.21 4.48 13.92
CA GLU A 251 -1.74 4.53 15.30
C GLU A 251 -1.21 3.39 16.19
N ARG A 252 -0.71 2.30 15.60
CA ARG A 252 -0.29 1.08 16.32
C ARG A 252 1.18 0.76 16.16
N TYR A 253 1.77 1.18 15.05
CA TYR A 253 3.14 0.90 14.70
C TYR A 253 3.89 2.20 14.52
N ARG A 254 5.20 2.14 14.66
CA ARG A 254 6.03 3.31 14.48
C ARG A 254 5.97 3.81 13.04
N ASP A 255 5.76 5.12 12.89
CA ASP A 255 5.82 5.80 11.60
C ASP A 255 7.14 5.57 10.87
N TYR A 256 7.02 5.29 9.57
CA TYR A 256 8.12 5.31 8.62
C TYR A 256 7.79 6.31 7.51
N ARG A 257 8.36 7.51 7.61
CA ARG A 257 8.12 8.58 6.63
C ARG A 257 9.41 8.93 5.93
N LEU A 258 9.37 9.05 4.61
CA LEU A 258 10.50 9.49 3.81
C LEU A 258 10.20 10.80 3.12
N SER A 259 11.20 11.67 3.07
CA SER A 259 11.20 12.83 2.21
C SER A 259 11.24 12.43 0.74
N SER A 260 10.99 13.41 -0.12
CA SER A 260 11.16 13.27 -1.58
C SER A 260 12.59 12.91 -2.01
N ALA A 261 13.58 13.05 -1.13
CA ALA A 261 14.97 12.63 -1.34
C ALA A 261 15.28 11.25 -0.74
N GLY A 262 14.30 10.56 -0.15
CA GLY A 262 14.49 9.26 0.49
C GLY A 262 15.14 9.33 1.87
N ALA A 263 15.20 10.51 2.49
CA ALA A 263 15.67 10.67 3.87
C ALA A 263 14.52 10.41 4.85
N LEU A 264 14.79 9.71 5.95
CA LEU A 264 13.80 9.50 7.01
C LEU A 264 13.38 10.85 7.61
N ILE A 265 12.08 11.07 7.74
CA ILE A 265 11.49 12.26 8.38
C ILE A 265 10.97 11.85 9.76
N GLY A 266 11.33 12.61 10.79
CA GLY A 266 10.89 12.40 12.17
C GLY A 266 12.02 11.95 13.09
N ASN A 267 11.67 11.30 14.21
CA ASN A 267 12.64 10.89 15.20
C ASN A 267 13.52 9.76 14.64
N GLU A 268 14.80 10.04 14.35
CA GLU A 268 15.74 9.12 13.67
C GLU A 268 16.15 7.91 14.54
N GLN A 269 15.78 7.92 15.82
CA GLN A 269 16.15 6.87 16.76
C GLN A 269 15.15 5.72 16.73
N PHE A 270 15.35 4.70 15.90
CA PHE A 270 14.54 3.48 15.92
C PHE A 270 14.43 2.91 17.35
N PRO A 271 13.24 2.50 17.80
CA PRO A 271 13.03 2.17 19.20
C PRO A 271 13.74 0.85 19.48
N THR A 272 14.41 0.75 20.62
CA THR A 272 15.02 -0.52 21.06
C THR A 272 13.93 -1.56 21.38
N THR A 273 12.73 -1.11 21.74
CA THR A 273 11.52 -1.93 21.95
C THR A 273 10.65 -2.03 20.69
N LEU A 274 9.82 -3.07 20.59
CA LEU A 274 8.93 -3.32 19.45
C LEU A 274 7.77 -2.32 19.46
N ASN A 275 7.49 -1.67 18.34
CA ASN A 275 6.23 -0.97 18.07
C ASN A 275 5.72 -0.01 19.16
N GLY A 276 6.60 0.45 20.07
CA GLY A 276 6.28 1.51 21.02
C GLY A 276 6.23 2.83 20.27
N LEU A 277 5.11 3.55 20.42
CA LEU A 277 4.97 4.95 20.03
C LEU A 277 6.03 5.81 20.74
#